data_AF-A0A183HQV9-F1
#
_entry.id   AF-A0A183HQV9-F1
#
_cell.length_a   1.000
_cell.length_b   1.000
_cell.length_c   1.000
_cell.angle_alpha   90.00
_cell.angle_beta   90.00
_cell.angle_gamma   90.00
#
_symmetry.space_group_name_H-M   'P 1'
#
loop_
_entity.id
_entity.type
_entity.pdbx_description
1 polymer ?
#
loop_
_entity_poly.entity_id
_entity_poly.type
_entity_poly.pdbx_seq_one_letter_code
_entity_poly.pdbx_strand_id
1 'polypeptide(L)'
;MICITELLCRCAKHIFRSYLQPVSSAHTAAAVSHFLNCLLSSSTEPLVPSNEEVLMPINGVRKSRSAKRRKQINNGGKENDDWAQLSSHKLWERVKSDANFYYAFTIDEENVDTYLSTIGIQKTSFLRRFTQTVGIQVLLRDYNLETGKKSQLFVEDDIQGLYSLAKHVDPKAMDAHSLFISGQTKVQQGIFYNSILFQLLFECN
;
A
#
# COMPACT_ATOMS: atom_id res chain seq x y z
N MET A 1 -14.72 -8.07 -15.41
CA MET A 1 -14.10 -8.45 -14.11
C MET A 1 -12.75 -7.76 -13.90
N ILE A 2 -11.72 -8.11 -14.65
CA ILE A 2 -10.34 -7.62 -14.44
C ILE A 2 -10.25 -6.08 -14.49
N CYS A 3 -10.96 -5.42 -15.41
CA CYS A 3 -10.96 -3.96 -15.51
C CYS A 3 -11.54 -3.27 -14.26
N ILE A 4 -12.61 -3.81 -13.68
CA ILE A 4 -13.24 -3.25 -12.48
C ILE A 4 -12.35 -3.48 -11.26
N THR A 5 -11.77 -4.67 -11.11
CA THR A 5 -10.80 -4.95 -10.06
C THR A 5 -9.59 -4.01 -10.15
N GLU A 6 -9.06 -3.78 -11.36
CA GLU A 6 -7.97 -2.83 -11.60
C GLU A 6 -8.35 -1.40 -11.23
N LEU A 7 -9.53 -0.94 -11.66
CA LEU A 7 -10.07 0.38 -11.33
C LEU A 7 -10.12 0.57 -9.80
N LEU A 8 -10.70 -0.40 -9.10
CA LEU A 8 -10.83 -0.36 -7.64
C LEU A 8 -9.47 -0.37 -6.95
N CYS A 9 -8.53 -1.21 -7.41
CA CYS A 9 -7.17 -1.24 -6.90
C CYS A 9 -6.43 0.10 -7.13
N ARG A 10 -6.65 0.78 -8.26
CA ARG A 10 -6.03 2.08 -8.54
C ARG A 10 -6.54 3.18 -7.62
N CYS A 11 -7.85 3.26 -7.42
CA CYS A 11 -8.47 4.22 -6.50
C CYS A 11 -8.01 3.96 -5.06
N ALA A 12 -8.09 2.70 -4.60
CA ALA A 12 -7.64 2.33 -3.27
C ALA A 12 -6.14 2.62 -3.06
N LYS A 13 -5.30 2.39 -4.07
CA LYS A 13 -3.86 2.71 -4.01
C LYS A 13 -3.60 4.22 -3.93
N HIS A 14 -4.38 5.02 -4.65
CA HIS A 14 -4.27 6.47 -4.60
C HIS A 14 -4.58 6.99 -3.19
N ILE A 15 -5.70 6.55 -2.60
CA ILE A 15 -6.09 6.88 -1.23
C ILE A 15 -5.05 6.38 -0.21
N PHE A 16 -4.55 5.15 -0.38
CA PHE A 16 -3.57 4.53 0.51
C PHE A 16 -2.26 5.33 0.60
N ARG A 17 -1.80 5.93 -0.50
CA ARG A 17 -0.58 6.74 -0.53
C ARG A 17 -0.70 7.97 0.37
N SER A 18 -1.80 8.71 0.24
CA SER A 18 -2.06 9.89 1.08
C SER A 18 -2.33 9.50 2.53
N TYR A 19 -2.97 8.34 2.76
CA TYR A 19 -3.24 7.81 4.10
C TYR A 19 -1.96 7.44 4.87
N LEU A 20 -0.97 6.84 4.20
CA LEU A 20 0.30 6.46 4.84
C LEU A 20 1.32 7.59 4.96
N GLN A 21 1.22 8.65 4.16
CA GLN A 21 2.18 9.75 4.16
C GLN A 21 2.44 10.39 5.55
N PRO A 22 1.44 10.61 6.42
CA PRO A 22 1.66 11.16 7.76
C PRO A 22 2.03 10.11 8.82
N VAL A 23 2.03 8.81 8.50
CA VAL A 23 2.21 7.73 9.48
C VAL A 23 3.69 7.53 9.77
N SER A 24 4.05 7.50 11.06
CA SER A 24 5.42 7.22 11.48
C SER A 24 5.78 5.76 11.23
N SER A 25 7.07 5.47 11.02
CA SER A 25 7.54 4.11 10.73
C SER A 25 7.19 3.09 11.83
N ALA A 26 6.98 3.55 13.07
CA ALA A 26 6.58 2.73 14.21
C ALA A 26 5.14 2.21 14.08
N HIS A 27 4.24 3.00 13.47
CA HIS A 27 2.82 2.67 13.34
C HIS A 27 2.42 2.21 11.93
N THR A 28 3.38 2.09 11.00
CA THR A 28 3.10 1.68 9.61
C THR A 28 2.37 0.34 9.53
N ALA A 29 2.82 -0.68 10.27
CA ALA A 29 2.19 -2.00 10.22
C ALA A 29 0.73 -1.97 10.71
N ALA A 30 0.49 -1.28 11.83
CA ALA A 30 -0.85 -1.08 12.39
C ALA A 30 -1.76 -0.25 11.47
N ALA A 31 -1.22 0.81 10.84
CA ALA A 31 -1.99 1.62 9.90
C ALA A 31 -2.35 0.83 8.63
N VAL A 32 -1.45 -0.01 8.11
CA VAL A 32 -1.71 -0.87 6.94
C VAL A 32 -2.76 -1.93 7.26
N SER A 33 -2.65 -2.63 8.40
CA SER A 33 -3.64 -3.64 8.79
C SER A 33 -5.03 -3.00 8.98
N HIS A 34 -5.10 -1.83 9.62
CA HIS A 34 -6.32 -1.05 9.76
C HIS A 34 -6.94 -0.67 8.41
N PHE A 35 -6.13 -0.20 7.46
CA PHE A 35 -6.58 0.13 6.11
C PHE A 35 -7.14 -1.10 5.37
N LEU A 36 -6.46 -2.25 5.44
CA LEU A 36 -6.91 -3.49 4.80
C LEU A 36 -8.23 -3.98 5.41
N ASN A 37 -8.38 -3.88 6.73
CA ASN A 37 -9.63 -4.19 7.42
C ASN A 37 -10.77 -3.27 6.94
N CYS A 38 -10.52 -1.96 6.86
CA CYS A 38 -11.50 -1.00 6.34
C CYS A 38 -11.88 -1.27 4.87
N LEU A 39 -10.93 -1.75 4.05
CA LEU A 39 -11.13 -2.02 2.64
C LEU A 39 -11.97 -3.29 2.38
N LEU A 40 -11.86 -4.29 3.26
CA LEU A 40 -12.44 -5.63 3.06
C LEU A 40 -13.65 -5.94 3.94
N SER A 41 -13.85 -5.16 5.00
CA SER A 41 -14.99 -5.27 5.90
C SER A 41 -15.94 -4.10 5.67
N SER A 42 -17.24 -4.38 5.60
CA SER A 42 -18.28 -3.34 5.57
C SER A 42 -18.52 -2.67 6.93
N SER A 43 -17.93 -3.19 8.02
CA SER A 43 -18.14 -2.67 9.38
C SER A 43 -16.84 -2.72 10.18
N THR A 44 -15.94 -1.78 9.92
CA THR A 44 -14.81 -1.50 10.83
C THR A 44 -15.12 -0.18 11.55
N GLU A 45 -15.49 -0.29 12.82
CA GLU A 45 -15.57 0.84 13.75
C GLU A 45 -14.13 1.33 14.01
N PRO A 46 -13.89 2.65 14.19
CA PRO A 46 -12.56 3.18 14.49
C PRO A 46 -11.89 2.42 15.64
N LEU A 47 -10.57 2.28 15.60
CA LEU A 47 -9.78 1.67 16.67
C LEU A 47 -9.92 2.51 17.95
N VAL A 48 -10.95 2.24 18.74
CA VAL A 48 -11.00 2.65 20.14
C VAL A 48 -9.95 1.79 20.85
N PRO A 49 -9.06 2.35 21.68
CA PRO A 49 -8.14 1.58 22.51
C PRO A 49 -8.94 0.88 23.62
N SER A 50 -9.74 -0.12 23.25
CA SER A 50 -10.46 -0.98 24.17
C SER A 50 -9.60 -2.20 24.46
N ASN A 51 -9.29 -2.33 25.75
CA ASN A 51 -8.56 -3.41 26.37
C ASN A 51 -9.33 -4.75 26.33
N GLU A 52 -9.62 -5.29 25.16
CA GLU A 52 -10.17 -6.65 25.04
C GLU A 52 -9.18 -7.55 24.30
N GLU A 53 -8.41 -8.30 25.11
CA GLU A 53 -7.74 -9.51 24.68
C GLU A 53 -8.78 -10.45 24.05
N VAL A 54 -8.90 -10.43 22.73
CA VAL A 54 -9.60 -11.49 21.99
C VAL A 54 -8.68 -12.71 21.97
N LEU A 55 -8.74 -13.46 23.05
CA LEU A 55 -8.24 -14.84 23.16
C LEU A 55 -8.89 -15.69 22.06
N MET A 56 -8.11 -16.01 21.03
CA MET A 56 -8.46 -17.08 20.09
C MET A 56 -8.28 -18.43 20.81
N PRO A 57 -9.31 -19.29 20.90
CA PRO A 57 -9.12 -20.64 21.43
C PRO A 57 -8.48 -21.51 20.35
N ILE A 58 -7.17 -21.72 20.42
CA ILE A 58 -6.51 -22.81 19.68
C ILE A 58 -6.62 -24.07 20.55
N ASN A 59 -7.27 -25.08 19.97
CA ASN A 59 -7.42 -26.41 20.54
C ASN A 59 -6.08 -27.01 20.95
N GLY A 60 -6.01 -27.45 22.22
CA GLY A 60 -5.27 -28.64 22.65
C GLY A 60 -3.74 -28.51 22.75
N VAL A 61 -3.25 -28.17 23.94
CA VAL A 61 -2.33 -28.98 24.78
C VAL A 61 -1.96 -28.16 26.01
N ARG A 62 -2.34 -28.65 27.19
CA ARG A 62 -1.96 -28.08 28.49
C ARG A 62 -0.46 -28.30 28.72
N LYS A 63 0.32 -27.23 28.89
CA LYS A 63 1.52 -27.24 29.76
C LYS A 63 1.66 -25.91 30.49
N SER A 64 1.48 -26.00 31.81
CA SER A 64 1.83 -25.00 32.82
C SER A 64 3.26 -24.50 32.66
N ARG A 65 3.47 -23.17 32.71
CA ARG A 65 4.55 -22.55 33.47
C ARG A 65 4.35 -21.04 33.66
N SER A 66 4.28 -20.68 34.94
CA SER A 66 4.30 -19.35 35.54
C SER A 66 5.40 -18.42 35.01
N ALA A 67 5.08 -17.15 34.71
CA ALA A 67 5.97 -16.01 34.88
C ALA A 67 5.16 -14.69 34.88
N LYS A 68 4.79 -14.26 36.09
CA LYS A 68 4.17 -12.97 36.41
C LYS A 68 5.20 -11.86 36.20
N ARG A 69 5.22 -11.20 35.03
CA ARG A 69 5.96 -9.94 34.82
C ARG A 69 5.00 -8.76 34.79
N ARG A 70 5.16 -7.91 35.82
CA ARG A 70 4.46 -6.64 36.04
C ARG A 70 4.48 -5.79 34.76
N LYS A 71 3.29 -5.47 34.27
CA LYS A 71 3.03 -4.48 33.21
C LYS A 71 3.40 -3.11 33.79
N GLN A 72 4.56 -2.58 33.40
CA GLN A 72 4.90 -1.20 33.69
C GLN A 72 4.08 -0.34 32.71
N ILE A 73 3.13 0.40 33.28
CA ILE A 73 2.34 1.41 32.60
C ILE A 73 3.32 2.51 32.21
N ASN A 74 3.68 2.57 30.93
CA ASN A 74 4.26 3.77 30.34
C ASN A 74 3.13 4.50 29.62
N ASN A 75 2.65 5.58 30.26
CA ASN A 75 1.94 6.66 29.60
C ASN A 75 2.90 7.30 28.58
N GLY A 76 2.95 6.76 27.36
CA GLY A 76 3.52 7.41 26.19
C GLY A 76 2.47 8.34 25.58
N GLY A 77 2.89 9.54 25.17
CA GLY A 77 2.01 10.65 24.79
C GLY A 77 0.93 10.32 23.76
N LYS A 78 -0.12 11.14 23.75
CA LYS A 78 -1.11 11.20 22.68
C LYS A 78 -0.42 11.56 21.36
N GLU A 79 0.14 10.57 20.69
CA GLU A 79 0.30 10.63 19.24
C GLU A 79 -1.13 10.66 18.69
N ASN A 80 -1.53 11.75 18.03
CA ASN A 80 -2.82 11.81 17.36
C ASN A 80 -2.74 10.84 16.18
N ASP A 81 -3.16 9.60 16.41
CA ASP A 81 -3.33 8.57 15.39
C ASP A 81 -4.55 8.92 14.53
N ASP A 82 -4.48 10.03 13.78
CA ASP A 82 -5.54 10.46 12.86
C ASP A 82 -5.84 9.37 11.80
N TRP A 83 -4.85 8.52 11.50
CA TRP A 83 -4.98 7.33 10.66
C TRP A 83 -5.95 6.29 11.24
N ALA A 84 -6.09 6.20 12.57
CA ALA A 84 -6.99 5.27 13.25
C ALA A 84 -8.48 5.71 13.19
N GLN A 85 -8.76 6.93 12.74
CA GLN A 85 -10.13 7.45 12.59
C GLN A 85 -10.79 7.10 11.24
N LEU A 86 -10.05 6.44 10.34
CA LEU A 86 -10.59 5.95 9.08
C LEU A 86 -11.60 4.82 9.35
N SER A 87 -12.81 4.93 8.84
CA SER A 87 -13.80 3.85 8.89
C SER A 87 -14.03 3.27 7.50
N SER A 88 -14.56 2.03 7.44
CA SER A 88 -14.92 1.38 6.18
C SER A 88 -15.81 2.25 5.30
N HIS A 89 -16.83 2.89 5.88
CA HIS A 89 -17.74 3.78 5.17
C HIS A 89 -17.03 5.01 4.60
N LYS A 90 -16.19 5.69 5.40
CA LYS A 90 -15.41 6.84 4.92
C LYS A 90 -14.46 6.46 3.79
N LEU A 91 -13.84 5.28 3.88
CA LEU A 91 -12.97 4.77 2.83
C LEU A 91 -13.76 4.49 1.55
N TRP A 92 -14.94 3.88 1.66
CA TRP A 92 -15.79 3.57 0.51
C TRP A 92 -16.27 4.83 -0.22
N GLU A 93 -16.73 5.85 0.51
CA GLU A 93 -17.10 7.14 -0.09
C GLU A 93 -15.92 7.79 -0.84
N ARG A 94 -14.71 7.72 -0.28
CA ARG A 94 -13.50 8.20 -0.97
C ARG A 94 -13.25 7.42 -2.25
N VAL A 95 -13.41 6.09 -2.23
CA VAL A 95 -13.24 5.25 -3.42
C VAL A 95 -14.25 5.61 -4.51
N LYS A 96 -15.53 5.83 -4.16
CA LYS A 96 -16.56 6.26 -5.12
C LYS A 96 -16.23 7.61 -5.74
N SER A 97 -15.81 8.57 -4.92
CA SER A 97 -15.39 9.90 -5.37
C SER A 97 -14.18 9.85 -6.31
N ASP A 98 -13.16 9.06 -5.96
CA ASP A 98 -11.94 8.90 -6.75
C ASP A 98 -12.21 8.20 -8.09
N ALA A 99 -13.08 7.18 -8.10
CA ALA A 99 -13.51 6.50 -9.31
C ALA A 99 -14.27 7.43 -10.27
N ASN A 100 -15.16 8.27 -9.73
CA ASN A 100 -15.89 9.25 -10.52
C ASN A 100 -14.96 10.34 -11.08
N PHE A 101 -14.07 10.89 -10.25
CA PHE A 101 -13.19 12.00 -10.63
C PHE A 101 -12.17 11.59 -11.71
N TYR A 102 -11.51 10.44 -11.56
CA TYR A 102 -10.45 10.03 -12.49
C TYR A 102 -10.95 9.25 -13.70
N TYR A 103 -12.09 8.55 -13.60
CA TYR A 103 -12.53 7.60 -14.62
C TYR A 103 -13.96 7.82 -15.09
N ALA A 104 -14.67 8.85 -14.58
CA ALA A 104 -16.09 9.08 -14.85
C ALA A 104 -16.97 7.84 -14.58
N PHE A 105 -16.56 7.00 -13.62
CA PHE A 105 -17.25 5.76 -13.27
C PHE A 105 -18.11 5.96 -12.02
N THR A 106 -19.40 5.67 -12.12
CA THR A 106 -20.37 5.77 -11.02
C THR A 106 -20.57 4.41 -10.36
N ILE A 107 -20.47 4.37 -9.03
CA ILE A 107 -20.74 3.20 -8.19
C ILE A 107 -21.97 3.54 -7.37
N ASP A 108 -23.04 2.77 -7.53
CA ASP A 108 -24.35 3.05 -6.92
C ASP A 108 -24.50 2.33 -5.56
N GLU A 109 -23.64 1.36 -5.28
CA GLU A 109 -23.70 0.52 -4.11
C GLU A 109 -23.14 1.19 -2.83
N GLU A 110 -23.82 0.94 -1.71
CA GLU A 110 -23.46 1.51 -0.41
C GLU A 110 -22.26 0.82 0.25
N ASN A 111 -22.06 -0.47 -0.02
CA ASN A 111 -21.00 -1.26 0.61
C ASN A 111 -20.10 -1.95 -0.40
N VAL A 112 -18.84 -2.16 -0.03
CA VAL A 112 -17.87 -2.92 -0.84
C VAL A 112 -18.31 -4.37 -1.01
N ASP A 113 -18.91 -4.98 0.02
CA ASP A 113 -19.34 -6.39 -0.02
C ASP A 113 -20.49 -6.61 -0.99
N THR A 114 -21.45 -5.70 -1.00
CA THR A 114 -22.57 -5.73 -1.95
C THR A 114 -22.06 -5.52 -3.37
N TYR A 115 -21.14 -4.58 -3.58
CA TYR A 115 -20.54 -4.31 -4.88
C TYR A 115 -19.76 -5.51 -5.43
N LEU A 116 -18.89 -6.10 -4.61
CA LEU A 116 -18.11 -7.29 -4.97
C LEU A 116 -19.01 -8.49 -5.27
N SER A 117 -20.12 -8.64 -4.55
CA SER A 117 -21.10 -9.71 -4.78
C SER A 117 -21.88 -9.53 -6.09
N THR A 118 -22.34 -8.31 -6.39
CA THR A 118 -23.04 -7.97 -7.65
C THR A 118 -22.16 -8.28 -8.86
N ILE A 119 -20.87 -7.97 -8.76
CA ILE A 119 -19.92 -8.16 -9.85
C ILE A 119 -19.39 -9.61 -9.88
N GLY A 120 -19.48 -10.36 -8.78
CA GLY A 120 -18.96 -11.73 -8.68
C GLY A 120 -17.44 -11.80 -8.49
N ILE A 121 -16.84 -10.82 -7.81
CA ILE A 121 -15.41 -10.81 -7.47
C ILE A 121 -15.21 -11.36 -6.06
N GLN A 122 -14.36 -12.38 -5.93
CA GLN A 122 -13.95 -12.90 -4.61
C GLN A 122 -13.05 -11.90 -3.87
N LYS A 123 -13.28 -11.72 -2.57
CA LYS A 123 -12.46 -10.81 -1.73
C LYS A 123 -10.99 -11.20 -1.72
N THR A 124 -10.69 -12.49 -1.72
CA THR A 124 -9.33 -13.06 -1.81
C THR A 124 -8.60 -12.58 -3.06
N SER A 125 -9.27 -12.61 -4.22
CA SER A 125 -8.71 -12.17 -5.50
C SER A 125 -8.45 -10.67 -5.50
N PHE A 126 -9.39 -9.88 -5.00
CA PHE A 126 -9.25 -8.43 -4.87
C PHE A 126 -8.09 -8.05 -3.93
N LEU A 127 -8.04 -8.64 -2.73
CA LEU A 127 -6.97 -8.41 -1.76
C LEU A 127 -5.60 -8.74 -2.36
N ARG A 128 -5.45 -9.93 -2.96
CA ARG A 128 -4.19 -10.36 -3.59
C ARG A 128 -3.74 -9.36 -4.65
N ARG A 129 -4.67 -8.88 -5.46
CA ARG A 129 -4.37 -7.90 -6.50
C ARG A 129 -3.95 -6.56 -5.90
N PHE A 130 -4.62 -6.12 -4.84
CA PHE A 130 -4.30 -4.87 -4.16
C PHE A 130 -2.91 -4.91 -3.50
N THR A 131 -2.61 -5.94 -2.72
CA THR A 131 -1.31 -6.07 -2.01
C THR A 131 -0.15 -6.12 -3.00
N GLN A 132 -0.29 -6.83 -4.13
CA GLN A 132 0.71 -6.84 -5.20
C GLN A 132 0.88 -5.49 -5.89
N THR A 133 -0.19 -4.71 -6.04
CA THR A 133 -0.15 -3.42 -6.74
C THR A 133 0.48 -2.32 -5.88
N VAL A 134 0.34 -2.43 -4.57
CA VAL A 134 0.92 -1.51 -3.58
C VAL A 134 2.33 -1.95 -3.16
N GLY A 135 2.59 -3.25 -3.09
CA GLY A 135 3.84 -3.83 -2.60
C GLY A 135 3.79 -4.22 -1.12
N ILE A 136 2.62 -4.61 -0.62
CA ILE A 136 2.43 -5.07 0.77
C ILE A 136 2.77 -6.57 0.83
N GLN A 137 3.65 -6.93 1.76
CA GLN A 137 3.92 -8.33 2.12
C GLN A 137 3.11 -8.68 3.37
N VAL A 138 2.27 -9.70 3.23
CA VAL A 138 1.40 -10.22 4.29
C VAL A 138 1.85 -11.63 4.65
N LEU A 139 1.76 -12.00 5.92
CA LEU A 139 2.06 -13.33 6.44
C LEU A 139 1.23 -14.40 5.72
N LEU A 140 1.85 -15.55 5.44
CA LEU A 140 1.12 -16.68 4.85
C LEU A 140 0.23 -17.33 5.91
N ARG A 141 -1.06 -17.03 5.86
CA ARG A 141 -2.08 -17.58 6.74
C ARG A 141 -3.40 -17.75 5.98
N ASP A 142 -4.24 -18.65 6.47
CA ASP A 142 -5.61 -18.77 6.00
C ASP A 142 -6.47 -17.63 6.58
N TYR A 143 -6.63 -16.56 5.79
CA TYR A 143 -7.50 -15.44 6.10
C TYR A 143 -8.91 -15.78 5.64
N ASN A 144 -9.79 -16.13 6.59
CA ASN A 144 -11.18 -16.43 6.29
C ASN A 144 -11.99 -15.15 6.02
N LEU A 145 -11.88 -14.65 4.78
CA LEU A 145 -12.42 -13.36 4.33
C LEU A 145 -13.95 -13.38 4.08
N GLU A 146 -14.52 -14.57 3.90
CA GLU A 146 -15.94 -14.76 3.53
C GLU A 146 -16.83 -15.01 4.76
N THR A 147 -16.26 -15.53 5.85
CA THR A 147 -17.04 -15.77 7.07
C THR A 147 -17.13 -14.46 7.82
N GLY A 148 -18.29 -13.79 7.78
CA GLY A 148 -18.61 -12.50 8.40
C GLY A 148 -18.49 -12.45 9.94
N LYS A 149 -17.44 -13.02 10.51
CA LYS A 149 -17.05 -12.88 11.91
C LYS A 149 -16.49 -11.46 12.09
N LYS A 150 -17.02 -10.75 13.09
CA LYS A 150 -16.62 -9.39 13.51
C LYS A 150 -15.19 -9.30 14.09
N SER A 151 -14.32 -10.25 13.80
CA SER A 151 -12.93 -10.23 14.26
C SER A 151 -12.09 -9.43 13.25
N GLN A 152 -11.12 -8.66 13.73
CA GLN A 152 -10.16 -7.97 12.87
C GLN A 152 -9.47 -9.00 11.97
N LEU A 153 -9.59 -8.83 10.65
CA LEU A 153 -9.07 -9.79 9.66
C LEU A 153 -7.53 -9.77 9.61
N PHE A 154 -6.95 -8.58 9.78
CA PHE A 154 -5.51 -8.34 9.81
C PHE A 154 -5.11 -7.69 11.14
N VAL A 155 -4.01 -8.19 11.70
CA VAL A 155 -3.30 -7.61 12.84
C VAL A 155 -1.96 -7.04 12.34
N GLU A 156 -1.32 -6.17 13.12
CA GLU A 156 0.00 -5.60 12.76
C GLU A 156 1.07 -6.67 12.49
N ASP A 157 1.06 -7.78 13.24
CA ASP A 157 1.98 -8.92 13.07
C ASP A 157 1.81 -9.63 11.71
N ASP A 158 0.65 -9.47 11.05
CA ASP A 158 0.43 -10.02 9.71
C ASP A 158 1.18 -9.23 8.63
N ILE A 159 1.59 -7.99 8.90
CA ILE A 159 2.27 -7.11 7.94
C ILE A 159 3.78 -7.29 8.07
N GLN A 160 4.38 -8.08 7.16
CA GLN A 160 5.82 -8.34 7.17
C GLN A 160 6.64 -7.19 6.59
N GLY A 161 6.07 -6.44 5.64
CA GLY A 161 6.78 -5.34 5.01
C GLY A 161 5.97 -4.58 3.97
N LEU A 162 6.43 -3.38 3.66
CA LEU A 162 5.89 -2.52 2.62
C LEU A 162 7.04 -2.07 1.71
N TYR A 163 6.99 -2.46 0.45
CA TYR A 163 8.01 -2.14 -0.54
C TYR A 163 7.42 -1.22 -1.59
N SER A 164 8.02 -0.05 -1.75
CA SER A 164 7.64 0.86 -2.84
C SER A 164 7.97 0.20 -4.18
N LEU A 165 6.96 -0.09 -4.99
CA LEU A 165 7.14 -0.48 -6.38
C LEU A 165 7.53 0.76 -7.19
N ALA A 166 8.81 1.11 -7.18
CA ALA A 166 9.39 2.13 -8.04
C ALA A 166 9.35 1.64 -9.50
N LYS A 167 8.76 2.44 -10.39
CA LYS A 167 8.75 2.17 -11.84
C LYS A 167 9.71 3.06 -12.63
N HIS A 168 10.50 3.90 -11.95
CA HIS A 168 11.49 4.75 -12.59
C HIS A 168 12.72 4.84 -11.70
N VAL A 169 13.72 4.04 -12.04
CA VAL A 169 15.11 4.44 -11.81
C VAL A 169 15.42 5.30 -13.03
N ASP A 170 15.97 6.51 -12.85
CA ASP A 170 16.46 7.29 -13.98
C ASP A 170 17.25 6.35 -14.88
N PRO A 171 16.85 6.14 -16.15
CA PRO A 171 17.65 5.35 -17.05
C PRO A 171 18.96 6.12 -17.21
N LYS A 172 19.99 5.72 -16.45
CA LYS A 172 21.36 6.09 -16.76
C LYS A 172 21.67 5.38 -18.07
N ALA A 173 21.32 6.03 -19.17
CA ALA A 173 21.82 5.65 -20.48
C ALA A 173 23.34 5.75 -20.39
N MET A 174 23.99 4.59 -20.23
CA MET A 174 25.45 4.48 -20.14
C MET A 174 26.11 5.23 -21.29
N ASP A 175 25.49 5.18 -22.47
CA ASP A 175 25.92 5.88 -23.67
C ASP A 175 25.84 7.41 -23.50
N ALA A 176 24.73 7.95 -23.00
CA ALA A 176 24.60 9.39 -22.76
C ALA A 176 25.56 9.89 -21.66
N HIS A 177 25.79 9.08 -20.62
CA HIS A 177 26.77 9.37 -19.59
C HIS A 177 28.20 9.35 -20.14
N SER A 178 28.55 8.36 -20.97
CA SER A 178 29.84 8.29 -21.64
C SER A 178 30.08 9.47 -22.57
N LEU A 179 29.06 9.86 -23.35
CA LEU A 179 29.10 11.04 -24.23
C LEU A 179 29.24 12.35 -23.44
N PHE A 180 28.55 12.48 -22.30
CA PHE A 180 28.67 13.66 -21.43
C PHE A 180 30.08 13.81 -20.83
N ILE A 181 30.65 12.72 -20.31
CA ILE A 181 32.02 12.72 -19.78
C ILE A 181 33.04 12.98 -20.90
N SER A 182 32.90 12.31 -22.05
CA SER A 182 33.75 12.55 -23.22
C SER A 182 33.65 14.01 -23.69
N GLY A 183 32.45 14.57 -23.71
CA GLY A 183 32.19 15.98 -24.00
C GLY A 183 32.91 16.90 -23.03
N GLN A 184 32.75 16.70 -21.72
CA GLN A 184 33.48 17.49 -20.71
C GLN A 184 35.00 17.40 -20.86
N THR A 185 35.55 16.21 -21.12
CA THR A 185 36.99 16.03 -21.31
C THR A 185 37.49 16.80 -22.54
N LYS A 186 36.75 16.75 -23.67
CA LYS A 186 37.12 17.48 -24.89
C LYS A 186 37.01 19.00 -24.74
N VAL A 187 36.04 19.47 -23.96
CA VAL A 187 35.86 20.88 -23.56
C VAL A 187 37.06 21.36 -22.74
N GLN A 188 37.49 20.60 -21.74
CA GLN A 188 38.64 20.96 -20.89
C GLN A 188 39.98 20.92 -21.66
N GLN A 189 40.08 20.11 -22.71
CA GLN A 189 41.25 20.05 -23.60
C GLN A 189 41.30 21.19 -24.64
N GLY A 190 40.32 22.10 -24.66
CA GLY A 190 40.32 23.27 -25.55
C GLY A 190 40.01 22.96 -27.03
N ILE A 191 39.50 21.77 -27.35
CA ILE A 191 39.27 21.32 -28.73
C ILE A 191 37.84 21.72 -29.17
N PHE A 192 37.57 23.01 -29.27
CA PHE A 192 36.22 23.49 -29.60
C PHE A 192 35.95 23.67 -31.10
N TYR A 193 36.98 23.82 -31.93
CA TYR A 193 36.77 24.33 -33.29
C TYR A 193 36.99 23.31 -34.43
N ASN A 194 37.83 22.28 -34.23
CA ASN A 194 38.17 21.34 -35.31
C ASN A 194 37.38 20.02 -35.31
N SER A 195 36.72 19.64 -34.20
CA SER A 195 36.08 18.32 -34.14
C SER A 195 34.63 18.31 -34.66
N ILE A 196 33.91 19.45 -34.59
CA ILE A 196 32.53 19.55 -35.11
C ILE A 196 32.54 19.68 -36.65
N LEU A 197 33.53 20.38 -37.20
CA LEU A 197 33.70 20.52 -38.65
C LEU A 197 34.11 19.21 -39.33
N PHE A 198 34.88 18.36 -38.66
CA PHE A 198 35.29 17.06 -39.21
C PHE A 198 34.17 16.02 -39.22
N GLN A 199 33.23 16.06 -38.26
CA GLN A 199 32.10 15.13 -38.26
C GLN A 199 31.05 15.51 -39.31
N LEU A 200 30.78 16.80 -39.53
CA LEU A 200 29.86 17.26 -40.58
C LEU A 200 30.40 17.06 -42.00
N LEU A 201 31.72 17.07 -42.20
CA LEU A 201 32.35 16.80 -43.51
C LEU A 201 32.38 15.31 -43.88
N PHE A 202 32.21 14.39 -42.94
CA PHE A 202 32.24 12.94 -43.20
C PHE A 202 30.85 12.29 -43.31
N GLU A 203 29.76 13.03 -43.05
CA GLU A 203 28.38 12.57 -43.29
C GLU A 203 27.75 13.09 -44.60
N CYS A 204 28.50 13.86 -45.41
CA CYS A 204 28.04 14.39 -46.69
C CYS A 204 28.81 13.86 -47.92
N ASN A 205 29.41 12.68 -47.82
CA ASN A 205 29.93 11.90 -48.96
C ASN A 205 29.70 10.41 -48.69
#